data_AF-A0A8H6RPU6-F1
#
_entry.id   AF-A0A8H6RPU6-F1
#
_cell.length_a   1.000
_cell.length_b   1.000
_cell.length_c   1.000
_cell.angle_alpha   90.00
_cell.angle_beta   90.00
_cell.angle_gamma   90.00
#
_symmetry.space_group_name_H-M   'P 1'
#
loop_
_entity.id
_entity.type
_entity.pdbx_description
1 polymer ?
#
loop_
_entity_poly.entity_id
_entity_poly.type
_entity_poly.pdbx_seq_one_letter_code
_entity_poly.pdbx_strand_id
1 'polypeptide(L)'
;MDQTAETVLRMDGKKGAGRKASNGLTSTPSAFLALPSSGVTPSHTKASSTTSPESTVGMSMGFSCNPAEWDDLLSDYLYTRMPVLDLLQEDGFSATPPEDLEYFGSQLQMDECTLSLSQAMALPTYLPSAALEKQLIYSTFIDTYLPKRIGHKGDAHFSFLQHLITTPQLRPEVDNALDALSMVQVGSFYKDRTLIRGSIKAYSASLNGLIRTLSNSASSGNDSVTDDYVLATVNILATCEFYDEISQMGTGWSHHIDGSRQLLEARGPDSVQSYLSLMLFSNMKHGALSHAYLTRKGTFLGRKEWRAVAKRVPFYEQDRSSKFYDLALQVPALLERQDQLDEKGDSVTAGELDQLLLDVRNIETGLRTWWKDFKSSLGNLQPYWLVSIDEFDAFKNLVKDEAKTVDKAWMFPNFMFAYLISCYWDTMHFLRTCVKNLHLRRYELSAKSHDEEERQWFPSSEEIVTEDELLEYVMNMVRCFPYFTEPSSSATGSIGIFLPLRTSALYCAQHGHWALLKWLGEVRDHVFVKGMRPPSVKERQPRGSSKLFVMTRPPGSALVGARG
;
A
#
# COMPACT_ATOMS: atom_id res chain seq x y z
N MET A 1 -31.86 -0.52 -49.18
CA MET A 1 -33.14 0.03 -49.68
C MET A 1 -33.28 1.38 -49.01
N ASP A 2 -33.54 2.41 -49.81
CA ASP A 2 -33.89 3.81 -49.46
C ASP A 2 -32.82 4.56 -48.62
N GLN A 3 -32.21 5.70 -49.00
CA GLN A 3 -32.61 6.88 -49.82
C GLN A 3 -33.82 7.64 -49.19
N THR A 4 -33.89 8.97 -49.10
CA THR A 4 -33.09 10.12 -49.61
C THR A 4 -33.36 11.34 -48.67
N ALA A 5 -32.71 12.51 -48.65
CA ALA A 5 -31.68 13.14 -49.50
C ALA A 5 -30.81 14.14 -48.68
N GLU A 6 -30.01 14.96 -49.38
CA GLU A 6 -29.21 16.07 -48.84
C GLU A 6 -30.03 17.35 -48.58
N THR A 7 -29.43 18.35 -47.91
CA THR A 7 -29.59 19.77 -48.28
C THR A 7 -28.31 20.54 -47.93
N VAL A 8 -27.83 21.35 -48.86
CA VAL A 8 -26.62 22.18 -48.74
C VAL A 8 -27.02 23.66 -48.75
N LEU A 9 -26.39 24.46 -47.87
CA LEU A 9 -26.25 25.91 -48.08
C LEU A 9 -24.80 26.34 -47.91
N ARG A 10 -24.32 27.18 -48.83
CA ARG A 10 -22.92 27.61 -48.94
C ARG A 10 -22.86 28.96 -49.67
N MET A 11 -22.33 29.99 -49.02
CA MET A 11 -21.85 31.23 -49.66
C MET A 11 -20.83 31.98 -48.77
N ASP A 12 -20.07 32.95 -49.29
CA ASP A 12 -18.88 32.73 -50.14
C ASP A 12 -17.91 33.94 -50.07
N GLY A 13 -16.60 33.71 -50.29
CA GLY A 13 -15.58 34.76 -50.49
C GLY A 13 -15.04 35.48 -49.22
N LYS A 14 -13.92 36.22 -49.30
CA LYS A 14 -13.06 36.50 -50.47
C LYS A 14 -11.60 36.89 -50.07
N LYS A 15 -10.63 36.22 -50.71
CA LYS A 15 -9.29 36.70 -51.15
C LYS A 15 -8.39 37.49 -50.18
N GLY A 16 -7.30 36.85 -49.73
CA GLY A 16 -6.00 37.48 -49.45
C GLY A 16 -4.88 36.85 -50.33
N ALA A 17 -3.68 37.45 -50.43
CA ALA A 17 -2.60 36.94 -51.29
C ALA A 17 -1.18 37.48 -50.99
N GLY A 18 -0.16 36.61 -51.11
CA GLY A 18 1.27 36.98 -51.16
C GLY A 18 2.03 36.95 -49.80
N ARG A 19 3.38 36.91 -49.77
CA ARG A 19 4.38 36.73 -50.85
C ARG A 19 5.82 36.49 -50.27
N LYS A 20 6.55 35.46 -50.73
CA LYS A 20 8.04 35.23 -50.58
C LYS A 20 8.58 35.01 -49.13
N ALA A 21 9.48 34.07 -48.82
CA ALA A 21 10.92 33.87 -49.15
C ALA A 21 11.87 34.87 -48.41
N SER A 22 13.07 34.55 -47.90
CA SER A 22 13.96 33.36 -47.98
C SER A 22 15.18 33.47 -47.02
N ASN A 23 15.83 32.34 -46.66
CA ASN A 23 17.24 32.16 -46.23
C ASN A 23 17.77 32.84 -44.93
N GLY A 24 18.78 32.24 -44.27
CA GLY A 24 19.67 32.93 -43.31
C GLY A 24 20.37 32.01 -42.27
N LEU A 25 21.71 31.96 -42.27
CA LEU A 25 22.55 31.14 -41.37
C LEU A 25 22.96 31.86 -40.07
N THR A 26 23.18 31.06 -39.00
CA THR A 26 24.20 31.16 -37.91
C THR A 26 24.64 32.51 -37.30
N SER A 27 24.65 32.61 -35.96
CA SER A 27 25.86 32.92 -35.16
C SER A 27 25.65 32.98 -33.62
N THR A 28 26.54 32.34 -32.85
CA THR A 28 26.98 32.72 -31.47
C THR A 28 28.17 33.73 -31.59
N PRO A 29 28.77 34.38 -30.55
CA PRO A 29 28.85 33.97 -29.12
C PRO A 29 28.99 35.10 -28.04
N SER A 30 29.43 34.68 -26.84
CA SER A 30 30.31 35.41 -25.88
C SER A 30 29.73 36.27 -24.74
N ALA A 31 30.58 36.42 -23.70
CA ALA A 31 30.30 36.96 -22.36
C ALA A 31 31.21 38.15 -22.01
N PHE A 32 31.11 38.68 -20.77
CA PHE A 32 31.90 39.81 -20.27
C PHE A 32 32.52 39.57 -18.88
N LEU A 33 33.57 40.33 -18.57
CA LEU A 33 34.39 40.33 -17.34
C LEU A 33 33.91 41.50 -16.40
N ALA A 34 34.45 41.81 -15.21
CA ALA A 34 35.72 41.46 -14.54
C ALA A 34 35.67 41.65 -12.99
N LEU A 35 36.78 41.27 -12.33
CA LEU A 35 37.20 41.57 -10.93
C LEU A 35 37.85 42.99 -10.83
N PRO A 36 38.08 43.63 -9.64
CA PRO A 36 39.18 43.27 -8.71
C PRO A 36 38.93 43.57 -7.19
N SER A 37 40.01 43.52 -6.38
CA SER A 37 40.00 43.27 -4.93
C SER A 37 40.96 44.14 -4.08
N SER A 38 40.60 44.39 -2.82
CA SER A 38 41.49 44.77 -1.68
C SER A 38 40.68 44.68 -0.35
N GLY A 39 41.22 44.46 0.86
CA GLY A 39 42.59 44.25 1.34
C GLY A 39 42.73 44.71 2.82
N VAL A 40 43.81 44.28 3.51
CA VAL A 40 44.29 44.75 4.86
C VAL A 40 43.71 44.09 6.14
N THR A 41 44.65 43.65 6.99
CA THR A 41 44.62 43.24 8.44
C THR A 41 45.83 43.94 9.14
N PRO A 42 46.14 43.92 10.47
CA PRO A 42 45.83 42.94 11.55
C PRO A 42 45.37 43.64 12.89
N SER A 43 45.61 43.29 14.17
CA SER A 43 46.61 42.41 14.84
C SER A 43 46.28 41.88 16.27
N HIS A 44 46.75 42.53 17.35
CA HIS A 44 46.93 42.01 18.73
C HIS A 44 46.08 42.79 19.78
N THR A 45 45.80 42.36 21.02
CA THR A 45 46.79 42.05 22.10
C THR A 45 46.24 41.27 23.34
N LYS A 46 47.05 40.33 23.86
CA LYS A 46 47.28 39.83 25.26
C LYS A 46 46.18 39.79 26.37
N ALA A 47 45.90 38.54 26.81
CA ALA A 47 46.24 37.92 28.12
C ALA A 47 45.42 38.08 29.45
N SER A 48 45.33 36.95 30.19
CA SER A 48 45.01 36.73 31.64
C SER A 48 43.61 37.11 32.20
N SER A 49 43.04 36.45 33.22
CA SER A 49 43.22 35.09 33.81
C SER A 49 42.11 34.76 34.84
N THR A 50 41.98 33.48 35.22
CA THR A 50 41.43 32.93 36.50
C THR A 50 39.91 32.98 36.83
N THR A 51 39.52 31.99 37.67
CA THR A 51 38.30 31.86 38.52
C THR A 51 36.90 31.66 37.92
N SER A 52 36.37 30.45 38.12
CA SER A 52 34.95 30.09 38.40
C SER A 52 34.54 30.54 39.83
N PRO A 53 33.26 30.47 40.28
CA PRO A 53 32.10 29.74 39.74
C PRO A 53 30.79 30.54 39.60
N GLU A 54 29.71 29.84 39.22
CA GLU A 54 28.26 30.04 39.52
C GLU A 54 27.65 31.47 39.59
N SER A 55 26.51 31.80 38.96
CA SER A 55 25.50 30.98 38.26
C SER A 55 24.47 31.83 37.45
N THR A 56 23.59 31.16 36.71
CA THR A 56 22.26 31.61 36.19
C THR A 56 22.13 32.66 35.06
N VAL A 57 21.38 32.24 34.01
CA VAL A 57 20.63 33.02 32.98
C VAL A 57 21.45 33.97 32.08
N GLY A 58 21.35 33.93 30.74
CA GLY A 58 20.63 33.00 29.85
C GLY A 58 20.19 33.67 28.53
N MET A 59 20.13 32.92 27.42
CA MET A 59 19.47 33.36 26.18
C MET A 59 18.94 32.17 25.39
N SER A 60 17.81 32.36 24.70
CA SER A 60 17.04 31.29 24.04
C SER A 60 17.18 31.33 22.52
N MET A 61 17.31 30.16 21.91
CA MET A 61 17.00 29.89 20.49
C MET A 61 16.12 28.64 20.45
N GLY A 62 14.81 28.83 20.41
CA GLY A 62 13.84 27.77 20.64
C GLY A 62 13.52 26.93 19.40
N PHE A 63 13.90 25.65 19.42
CA PHE A 63 13.16 24.61 18.70
C PHE A 63 12.22 23.92 19.70
N SER A 64 10.92 24.21 19.61
CA SER A 64 9.91 23.62 20.49
C SER A 64 9.48 22.25 19.96
N CYS A 65 10.11 21.19 20.46
CA CYS A 65 9.55 19.84 20.48
C CYS A 65 9.22 19.51 21.94
N ASN A 66 8.00 19.07 22.22
CA ASN A 66 7.48 18.97 23.59
C ASN A 66 7.96 17.66 24.27
N PRO A 67 8.73 17.70 25.37
CA PRO A 67 9.20 16.47 26.04
C PRO A 67 8.06 15.54 26.51
N ALA A 68 6.89 16.09 26.84
CA ALA A 68 5.75 15.32 27.32
C ALA A 68 5.24 14.26 26.33
N GLU A 69 5.42 14.46 25.02
CA GLU A 69 4.98 13.50 24.00
C GLU A 69 5.78 12.18 24.03
N TRP A 70 6.97 12.18 24.63
CA TRP A 70 7.77 10.97 24.86
C TRP A 70 7.40 10.24 26.16
N ASP A 71 7.04 10.98 27.20
CA ASP A 71 6.60 10.39 28.48
C ASP A 71 5.24 9.71 28.34
N ASP A 72 4.28 10.26 27.57
CA ASP A 72 3.01 9.60 27.28
C ASP A 72 3.22 8.27 26.52
N LEU A 73 4.11 8.24 25.52
CA LEU A 73 4.46 7.04 24.76
C LEU A 73 5.13 5.95 25.62
N LEU A 74 5.89 6.33 26.66
CA LEU A 74 6.48 5.39 27.62
C LEU A 74 5.47 4.96 28.71
N SER A 75 4.53 5.83 29.07
CA SER A 75 3.48 5.56 30.07
C SER A 75 2.50 4.49 29.57
N ASP A 76 1.97 4.62 28.35
CA ASP A 76 1.08 3.62 27.72
C ASP A 76 1.77 2.24 27.60
N TYR A 77 3.08 2.22 27.35
CA TYR A 77 3.88 1.00 27.24
C TYR A 77 4.13 0.30 28.59
N LEU A 78 4.01 1.00 29.71
CA LEU A 78 4.23 0.45 31.06
C LEU A 78 2.95 -0.03 31.75
N TYR A 79 1.77 0.45 31.34
CA TYR A 79 0.50 0.09 31.99
C TYR A 79 -0.11 -1.25 31.54
N THR A 80 0.34 -1.82 30.42
CA THR A 80 -0.25 -3.02 29.80
C THR A 80 0.47 -4.33 30.18
N ARG A 81 0.73 -4.55 31.48
CA ARG A 81 1.52 -5.70 31.95
C ARG A 81 0.69 -6.80 32.65
N MET A 82 0.80 -8.03 32.11
CA MET A 82 0.47 -9.34 32.74
C MET A 82 -1.03 -9.72 32.86
N PRO A 83 -1.36 -11.03 32.96
CA PRO A 83 -0.48 -12.20 33.11
C PRO A 83 -0.30 -13.10 31.88
N VAL A 84 0.92 -13.64 31.74
CA VAL A 84 1.21 -14.85 30.95
C VAL A 84 1.75 -15.89 31.93
N LEU A 85 0.82 -16.58 32.59
CA LEU A 85 0.95 -17.72 33.50
C LEU A 85 -0.49 -18.26 33.67
N ASP A 86 -0.68 -19.58 33.68
CA ASP A 86 -1.95 -20.35 33.68
C ASP A 86 -2.39 -21.00 32.34
N LEU A 87 -1.44 -21.49 31.52
CA LEU A 87 -1.72 -22.48 30.44
C LEU A 87 -0.66 -23.61 30.39
N LEU A 88 -0.33 -24.15 31.56
CA LEU A 88 0.39 -25.42 31.74
C LEU A 88 -0.26 -26.14 32.93
N GLN A 89 -0.60 -27.43 32.77
CA GLN A 89 -1.50 -28.22 33.65
C GLN A 89 -2.97 -27.74 33.53
N GLU A 90 -4.00 -28.59 33.38
CA GLU A 90 -4.13 -30.04 33.12
C GLU A 90 -4.97 -30.21 31.80
N ASP A 91 -5.17 -31.33 31.11
CA ASP A 91 -5.50 -32.70 31.53
C ASP A 91 -4.69 -33.77 30.78
N GLY A 92 -4.58 -34.96 31.38
CA GLY A 92 -4.08 -36.16 30.71
C GLY A 92 -5.20 -37.16 30.43
N PHE A 93 -5.31 -37.63 29.18
CA PHE A 93 -6.06 -38.84 28.85
C PHE A 93 -5.25 -39.78 27.95
N SER A 94 -5.21 -41.04 28.35
CA SER A 94 -4.54 -42.13 27.64
C SER A 94 -5.58 -43.07 27.04
N ALA A 95 -5.46 -43.38 25.75
CA ALA A 95 -6.15 -44.48 25.09
C ALA A 95 -5.29 -45.01 23.94
N THR A 96 -4.99 -46.31 23.96
CA THR A 96 -4.27 -47.01 22.88
C THR A 96 -5.20 -47.35 21.71
N PRO A 97 -4.70 -47.43 20.47
CA PRO A 97 -5.48 -47.90 19.34
C PRO A 97 -5.73 -49.43 19.42
N PRO A 98 -6.84 -49.95 18.86
CA PRO A 98 -6.98 -51.36 18.53
C PRO A 98 -6.29 -51.69 17.18
N GLU A 99 -5.81 -52.92 17.06
CA GLU A 99 -5.19 -53.47 15.84
C GLU A 99 -6.23 -54.18 14.94
N ASP A 100 -5.75 -54.82 13.88
CA ASP A 100 -6.39 -55.85 13.05
C ASP A 100 -7.63 -55.48 12.19
N LEU A 101 -7.39 -55.29 10.89
CA LEU A 101 -8.09 -56.06 9.85
C LEU A 101 -7.26 -56.16 8.57
N GLU A 102 -6.89 -57.38 8.19
CA GLU A 102 -6.08 -57.67 7.01
C GLU A 102 -6.89 -57.69 5.69
N TYR A 103 -6.15 -57.90 4.59
CA TYR A 103 -6.54 -58.72 3.44
C TYR A 103 -7.35 -58.09 2.29
N PHE A 104 -6.62 -57.55 1.31
CA PHE A 104 -6.74 -57.97 -0.10
C PHE A 104 -5.39 -57.74 -0.80
N GLY A 105 -4.98 -58.61 -1.72
CA GLY A 105 -3.63 -58.55 -2.30
C GLY A 105 -3.50 -59.13 -3.71
N SER A 106 -2.25 -59.14 -4.22
CA SER A 106 -1.81 -59.58 -5.56
C SER A 106 -2.26 -58.66 -6.73
N GLN A 107 -1.52 -58.48 -7.83
CA GLN A 107 -0.18 -58.98 -8.23
C GLN A 107 0.46 -58.06 -9.30
N LEU A 108 1.61 -58.45 -9.88
CA LEU A 108 2.51 -57.75 -10.84
C LEU A 108 3.64 -56.95 -10.16
N GLN A 109 4.79 -57.53 -9.75
CA GLN A 109 5.78 -58.39 -10.44
C GLN A 109 6.73 -57.63 -11.38
N MET A 110 7.92 -57.29 -10.89
CA MET A 110 9.17 -57.23 -11.67
C MET A 110 10.37 -57.63 -10.78
N ASP A 111 11.04 -58.70 -11.22
CA ASP A 111 12.41 -59.20 -10.98
C ASP A 111 13.20 -58.81 -9.70
N GLU A 112 13.62 -59.84 -8.96
CA GLU A 112 14.61 -59.75 -7.89
C GLU A 112 16.05 -59.64 -8.41
N CYS A 113 16.91 -58.92 -7.68
CA CYS A 113 18.35 -59.20 -7.65
C CYS A 113 18.84 -59.11 -6.19
N THR A 114 18.91 -60.26 -5.52
CA THR A 114 19.13 -60.35 -4.07
C THR A 114 20.56 -60.08 -3.64
N LEU A 115 20.79 -59.07 -2.79
CA LEU A 115 22.05 -58.87 -2.06
C LEU A 115 21.80 -58.62 -0.56
N SER A 116 21.87 -59.71 0.22
CA SER A 116 22.31 -59.79 1.63
C SER A 116 22.09 -58.54 2.52
N LEU A 117 20.83 -58.25 2.87
CA LEU A 117 20.50 -57.23 3.88
C LEU A 117 20.78 -57.74 5.32
N SER A 118 22.05 -57.66 5.74
CA SER A 118 22.46 -57.92 7.13
C SER A 118 23.46 -56.89 7.69
N GLN A 119 23.60 -55.74 7.04
CA GLN A 119 24.07 -54.52 7.70
C GLN A 119 22.87 -53.58 7.83
N ALA A 120 22.58 -53.15 9.06
CA ALA A 120 21.66 -52.06 9.31
C ALA A 120 22.29 -50.76 8.82
N MET A 121 22.12 -50.46 7.53
CA MET A 121 22.29 -49.10 7.04
C MET A 121 21.21 -48.25 7.70
N ALA A 122 21.57 -47.62 8.82
CA ALA A 122 20.83 -46.47 9.29
C ALA A 122 20.77 -45.49 8.12
N LEU A 123 19.55 -45.25 7.62
CA LEU A 123 19.28 -44.13 6.73
C LEU A 123 19.95 -42.90 7.37
N PRO A 124 20.84 -42.17 6.67
CA PRO A 124 21.45 -40.99 7.26
C PRO A 124 20.33 -40.06 7.69
N THR A 125 20.15 -39.91 9.01
CA THR A 125 19.16 -38.99 9.58
C THR A 125 19.63 -37.59 9.22
N TYR A 126 19.19 -37.13 8.06
CA TYR A 126 19.61 -35.88 7.46
C TYR A 126 18.92 -34.74 8.20
N LEU A 127 19.41 -34.48 9.40
CA LEU A 127 19.15 -33.26 10.15
C LEU A 127 19.63 -32.12 9.24
N PRO A 128 18.73 -31.27 8.72
CA PRO A 128 19.15 -30.11 7.95
C PRO A 128 20.04 -29.26 8.83
N SER A 129 21.12 -28.71 8.28
CA SER A 129 21.82 -27.64 9.00
C SER A 129 20.87 -26.46 9.15
N ALA A 130 20.97 -25.68 10.22
CA ALA A 130 20.09 -24.52 10.43
C ALA A 130 20.15 -23.52 9.25
N ALA A 131 21.28 -23.47 8.52
CA ALA A 131 21.42 -22.71 7.28
C ALA A 131 20.57 -23.28 6.13
N LEU A 132 20.51 -24.61 5.97
CA LEU A 132 19.65 -25.27 4.98
C LEU A 132 18.17 -25.17 5.35
N GLU A 133 17.82 -25.33 6.62
CA GLU A 133 16.46 -25.13 7.14
C GLU A 133 15.97 -23.70 6.83
N LYS A 134 16.79 -22.68 7.15
CA LYS A 134 16.53 -21.28 6.81
C LYS A 134 16.40 -21.07 5.28
N GLN A 135 17.24 -21.70 4.47
CA GLN A 135 17.14 -21.64 3.01
C GLN A 135 15.84 -22.27 2.47
N LEU A 136 15.39 -23.38 3.04
CA LEU A 136 14.10 -24.03 2.69
C LEU A 136 12.91 -23.15 3.10
N ILE A 137 12.95 -22.53 4.28
CA ILE A 137 11.95 -21.56 4.72
C ILE A 137 11.91 -20.35 3.77
N TYR A 138 13.05 -19.79 3.38
CA TYR A 138 13.13 -18.66 2.44
C TYR A 138 12.62 -19.01 1.03
N SER A 139 12.92 -20.21 0.52
CA SER A 139 12.36 -20.67 -0.77
C SER A 139 10.83 -20.81 -0.68
N THR A 140 10.34 -21.47 0.38
CA THR A 140 8.91 -21.71 0.61
C THR A 140 8.16 -20.39 0.85
N PHE A 141 8.80 -19.41 1.48
CA PHE A 141 8.28 -18.05 1.60
C PHE A 141 8.08 -17.41 0.22
N ILE A 142 9.09 -17.40 -0.64
CA ILE A 142 8.99 -16.85 -2.00
C ILE A 142 7.85 -17.50 -2.80
N ASP A 143 7.76 -18.83 -2.79
CA ASP A 143 6.75 -19.60 -3.55
C ASP A 143 5.30 -19.42 -3.06
N THR A 144 5.11 -18.99 -1.82
CA THR A 144 3.78 -18.83 -1.18
C THR A 144 3.37 -17.38 -0.92
N TYR A 145 4.33 -16.47 -0.83
CA TYR A 145 4.12 -15.05 -0.60
C TYR A 145 3.94 -14.28 -1.91
N LEU A 146 4.89 -14.42 -2.84
CA LEU A 146 4.93 -13.64 -4.07
C LEU A 146 4.00 -14.19 -5.17
N PRO A 147 3.43 -13.33 -6.03
CA PRO A 147 2.58 -13.77 -7.12
C PRO A 147 3.33 -14.63 -8.14
N LYS A 148 2.68 -15.69 -8.64
CA LYS A 148 3.24 -16.54 -9.68
C LYS A 148 3.18 -15.81 -11.02
N ARG A 149 4.31 -15.80 -11.73
CA ARG A 149 4.51 -15.01 -12.98
C ARG A 149 4.37 -13.50 -12.76
N ILE A 150 5.19 -12.95 -11.85
CA ILE A 150 5.61 -11.54 -11.94
C ILE A 150 6.07 -11.24 -13.38
N GLY A 151 5.81 -10.02 -13.86
CA GLY A 151 6.23 -9.58 -15.20
C GLY A 151 7.74 -9.76 -15.44
N HIS A 152 8.15 -9.85 -16.71
CA HIS A 152 9.56 -9.95 -17.08
C HIS A 152 10.39 -8.81 -16.43
N LYS A 153 11.57 -9.17 -15.88
CA LYS A 153 12.64 -8.30 -15.33
C LYS A 153 12.33 -6.79 -15.39
N GLY A 154 11.79 -6.24 -14.31
CA GLY A 154 11.47 -4.80 -14.23
C GLY A 154 10.55 -4.38 -13.08
N ASP A 155 9.91 -5.32 -12.38
CA ASP A 155 9.01 -4.98 -11.27
C ASP A 155 9.76 -4.57 -9.99
N ALA A 156 9.88 -3.27 -9.78
CA ALA A 156 10.52 -2.67 -8.62
C ALA A 156 9.72 -2.82 -7.31
N HIS A 157 8.46 -3.24 -7.35
CA HIS A 157 7.56 -3.29 -6.17
C HIS A 157 7.95 -4.41 -5.20
N PHE A 158 8.30 -5.58 -5.73
CA PHE A 158 8.64 -6.78 -4.94
C PHE A 158 10.13 -7.15 -4.96
N SER A 159 10.93 -6.52 -5.83
CA SER A 159 12.36 -6.83 -6.02
C SER A 159 13.23 -6.65 -4.75
N PHE A 160 12.82 -5.81 -3.79
CA PHE A 160 13.62 -5.58 -2.57
C PHE A 160 13.72 -6.83 -1.68
N LEU A 161 12.65 -7.63 -1.55
CA LEU A 161 12.67 -8.86 -0.76
C LEU A 161 13.64 -9.89 -1.36
N GLN A 162 13.58 -10.06 -2.69
CA GLN A 162 14.50 -10.96 -3.40
C GLN A 162 15.95 -10.51 -3.23
N HIS A 163 16.22 -9.20 -3.37
CA HIS A 163 17.56 -8.64 -3.16
C HIS A 163 18.09 -8.92 -1.75
N LEU A 164 17.30 -8.66 -0.72
CA LEU A 164 17.68 -8.88 0.68
C LEU A 164 17.90 -10.37 0.98
N ILE A 165 17.00 -11.27 0.55
CA ILE A 165 17.14 -12.73 0.70
C ILE A 165 18.43 -13.27 0.05
N THR A 166 18.91 -12.63 -1.03
CA THR A 166 20.18 -12.99 -1.67
C THR A 166 21.42 -12.27 -1.13
N THR A 167 21.26 -11.31 -0.20
CA THR A 167 22.38 -10.53 0.34
C THR A 167 23.07 -11.31 1.48
N PRO A 168 24.37 -11.65 1.36
CA PRO A 168 25.08 -12.35 2.42
C PRO A 168 25.44 -11.40 3.58
N GLN A 169 25.50 -11.92 4.80
CA GLN A 169 25.85 -11.17 6.02
C GLN A 169 25.00 -9.90 6.25
N LEU A 170 23.68 -10.01 6.11
CA LEU A 170 22.73 -8.98 6.56
C LEU A 170 22.95 -8.61 8.03
N ARG A 171 22.56 -7.38 8.39
CA ARG A 171 22.58 -6.96 9.80
C ARG A 171 21.53 -7.70 10.62
N PRO A 172 21.75 -7.95 11.93
CA PRO A 172 20.85 -8.77 12.74
C PRO A 172 19.41 -8.29 12.76
N GLU A 173 19.14 -6.98 12.78
CA GLU A 173 17.78 -6.45 12.78
C GLU A 173 17.03 -6.72 11.46
N VAL A 174 17.74 -6.73 10.33
CA VAL A 174 17.18 -7.01 8.99
C VAL A 174 16.96 -8.52 8.82
N ASP A 175 17.95 -9.33 9.23
CA ASP A 175 17.89 -10.78 9.12
C ASP A 175 16.77 -11.36 9.98
N ASN A 176 16.61 -10.84 11.22
CA ASN A 176 15.47 -11.16 12.07
C ASN A 176 14.12 -10.68 11.50
N ALA A 177 14.10 -9.59 10.72
CA ALA A 177 12.85 -9.13 10.07
C ALA A 177 12.44 -10.10 8.94
N LEU A 178 13.39 -10.52 8.10
CA LEU A 178 13.15 -11.50 7.04
C LEU A 178 12.75 -12.86 7.61
N ASP A 179 13.41 -13.29 8.69
CA ASP A 179 13.06 -14.51 9.43
C ASP A 179 11.65 -14.42 10.01
N ALA A 180 11.26 -13.27 10.57
CA ALA A 180 9.90 -13.05 11.05
C ALA A 180 8.86 -13.18 9.94
N LEU A 181 9.05 -12.44 8.84
CA LEU A 181 8.10 -12.44 7.71
C LEU A 181 8.03 -13.82 7.04
N SER A 182 9.16 -14.49 6.86
CA SER A 182 9.23 -15.81 6.23
C SER A 182 8.60 -16.88 7.11
N MET A 183 8.92 -16.90 8.41
CA MET A 183 8.35 -17.88 9.34
C MET A 183 6.85 -17.65 9.62
N VAL A 184 6.34 -16.41 9.66
CA VAL A 184 4.89 -16.21 9.86
C VAL A 184 4.10 -16.62 8.64
N GLN A 185 4.57 -16.28 7.44
CA GLN A 185 3.92 -16.68 6.19
C GLN A 185 3.95 -18.22 6.01
N VAL A 186 5.12 -18.85 6.10
CA VAL A 186 5.22 -20.32 5.93
C VAL A 186 4.50 -21.04 7.07
N GLY A 187 4.67 -20.56 8.30
CA GLY A 187 4.01 -21.08 9.49
C GLY A 187 2.48 -21.03 9.39
N SER A 188 1.89 -19.89 9.05
CA SER A 188 0.43 -19.76 8.98
C SER A 188 -0.16 -20.31 7.67
N PHE A 189 0.64 -20.52 6.61
CA PHE A 189 0.26 -21.28 5.42
C PHE A 189 0.14 -22.79 5.72
N TYR A 190 1.13 -23.39 6.39
CA TYR A 190 1.14 -24.83 6.73
C TYR A 190 0.56 -25.17 8.11
N LYS A 191 0.14 -24.15 8.88
CA LYS A 191 -0.35 -24.22 10.27
C LYS A 191 0.70 -24.70 11.29
N ASP A 192 1.98 -24.49 11.00
CA ASP A 192 3.10 -24.85 11.87
C ASP A 192 3.23 -23.85 13.04
N ARG A 193 2.85 -24.31 14.24
CA ARG A 193 2.93 -23.53 15.49
C ARG A 193 4.36 -23.33 16.01
N THR A 194 5.36 -24.07 15.51
CA THR A 194 6.78 -23.85 15.81
C THR A 194 7.30 -22.66 15.02
N LEU A 195 7.05 -22.62 13.70
CA LEU A 195 7.41 -21.46 12.87
C LEU A 195 6.71 -20.18 13.33
N ILE A 196 5.42 -20.23 13.67
CA ILE A 196 4.69 -19.07 14.21
C ILE A 196 5.26 -18.58 15.56
N ARG A 197 5.76 -19.48 16.42
CA ARG A 197 6.48 -19.09 17.65
C ARG A 197 7.89 -18.57 17.36
N GLY A 198 8.49 -18.99 16.25
CA GLY A 198 9.77 -18.46 15.75
C GLY A 198 9.62 -17.04 15.21
N SER A 199 8.58 -16.78 14.40
CA SER A 199 8.34 -15.46 13.81
C SER A 199 8.09 -14.37 14.85
N ILE A 200 7.32 -14.67 15.91
CA ILE A 200 7.11 -13.77 17.04
C ILE A 200 8.45 -13.38 17.68
N LYS A 201 9.32 -14.36 17.97
CA LYS A 201 10.65 -14.12 18.57
C LYS A 201 11.54 -13.29 17.65
N ALA A 202 11.56 -13.60 16.36
CA ALA A 202 12.33 -12.88 15.35
C ALA A 202 11.82 -11.44 15.17
N TYR A 203 10.51 -11.22 15.15
CA TYR A 203 9.89 -9.89 15.11
C TYR A 203 10.31 -9.05 16.33
N SER A 204 10.20 -9.60 17.54
CA SER A 204 10.66 -8.91 18.75
C SER A 204 12.16 -8.65 18.75
N ALA A 205 12.99 -9.58 18.26
CA ALA A 205 14.44 -9.39 18.15
C ALA A 205 14.81 -8.30 17.15
N SER A 206 14.14 -8.27 15.99
CA SER A 206 14.28 -7.25 14.96
C SER A 206 13.91 -5.86 15.47
N LEU A 207 12.73 -5.72 16.10
CA LEU A 207 12.26 -4.46 16.67
C LEU A 207 13.21 -3.91 17.75
N ASN A 208 13.69 -4.76 18.65
CA ASN A 208 14.70 -4.37 19.65
C ASN A 208 16.06 -4.00 19.03
N GLY A 209 16.45 -4.64 17.93
CA GLY A 209 17.65 -4.29 17.16
C GLY A 209 17.51 -2.93 16.48
N LEU A 210 16.38 -2.69 15.79
CA LEU A 210 16.03 -1.43 15.16
C LEU A 210 16.04 -0.26 16.16
N ILE A 211 15.37 -0.40 17.30
CA ILE A 211 15.35 0.61 18.37
C ILE A 211 16.78 0.93 18.81
N ARG A 212 17.62 -0.10 19.04
CA ARG A 212 19.03 0.10 19.42
C ARG A 212 19.84 0.83 18.34
N THR A 213 19.65 0.50 17.06
CA THR A 213 20.32 1.18 15.94
C THR A 213 19.96 2.68 15.90
N LEU A 214 18.67 3.01 16.08
CA LEU A 214 18.18 4.40 16.13
C LEU A 214 18.70 5.15 17.37
N SER A 215 18.60 4.59 18.58
CA SER A 215 19.09 5.22 19.82
C SER A 215 20.61 5.44 19.82
N ASN A 216 21.38 4.48 19.29
CA ASN A 216 22.83 4.61 19.17
C ASN A 216 23.21 5.72 18.17
N SER A 217 22.51 5.81 17.04
CA SER A 217 22.69 6.88 16.04
C SER A 217 22.47 8.27 16.66
N ALA A 218 21.36 8.49 17.34
CA ALA A 218 21.07 9.74 18.05
C ALA A 218 22.14 10.10 19.11
N SER A 219 22.78 9.10 19.70
CA SER A 219 23.82 9.26 20.72
C SER A 219 25.24 9.45 20.17
N SER A 220 25.50 9.02 18.92
CA SER A 220 26.86 8.95 18.34
C SER A 220 27.11 9.89 17.17
N GLY A 221 26.08 10.56 16.65
CA GLY A 221 26.18 11.40 15.45
C GLY A 221 26.33 10.61 14.14
N ASN A 222 26.23 9.27 14.17
CA ASN A 222 26.03 8.49 12.95
C ASN A 222 24.61 8.74 12.46
N ASP A 223 24.43 8.93 11.16
CA ASP A 223 23.11 9.09 10.56
C ASP A 223 22.48 7.73 10.24
N SER A 224 21.51 7.29 11.05
CA SER A 224 20.68 6.11 10.77
C SER A 224 19.45 6.42 9.90
N VAL A 225 19.18 7.69 9.59
CA VAL A 225 18.03 8.12 8.80
C VAL A 225 18.30 7.86 7.32
N THR A 226 19.53 8.10 6.85
CA THR A 226 19.99 7.72 5.49
C THR A 226 20.32 6.23 5.32
N ASP A 227 20.14 5.39 6.34
CA ASP A 227 20.47 3.97 6.31
C ASP A 227 19.36 3.12 5.65
N ASP A 228 19.71 2.47 4.53
CA ASP A 228 18.80 1.62 3.76
C ASP A 228 18.39 0.35 4.50
N TYR A 229 19.21 -0.16 5.43
CA TYR A 229 18.87 -1.33 6.23
C TYR A 229 17.91 -0.99 7.37
N VAL A 230 17.94 0.24 7.89
CA VAL A 230 16.91 0.75 8.81
C VAL A 230 15.57 0.83 8.07
N LEU A 231 15.55 1.45 6.89
CA LEU A 231 14.34 1.56 6.06
C LEU A 231 13.78 0.18 5.64
N ALA A 232 14.66 -0.76 5.27
CA ALA A 232 14.28 -2.15 4.98
C ALA A 232 13.62 -2.83 6.19
N THR A 233 14.20 -2.66 7.38
CA THR A 233 13.69 -3.28 8.61
C THR A 233 12.27 -2.80 8.93
N VAL A 234 12.02 -1.49 8.90
CA VAL A 234 10.66 -0.95 9.17
C VAL A 234 9.65 -1.43 8.10
N ASN A 235 10.03 -1.47 6.82
CA ASN A 235 9.15 -1.91 5.75
C ASN A 235 8.79 -3.42 5.85
N ILE A 236 9.73 -4.27 6.26
CA ILE A 236 9.47 -5.69 6.51
C ILE A 236 8.60 -5.86 7.77
N LEU A 237 8.89 -5.16 8.87
CA LEU A 237 8.06 -5.20 10.08
C LEU A 237 6.62 -4.73 9.81
N ALA A 238 6.43 -3.67 9.01
CA ALA A 238 5.12 -3.25 8.51
C ALA A 238 4.39 -4.36 7.73
N THR A 239 5.13 -5.22 7.03
CA THR A 239 4.55 -6.34 6.27
C THR A 239 4.15 -7.50 7.18
N CYS A 240 4.86 -7.71 8.31
CA CYS A 240 4.47 -8.69 9.33
C CYS A 240 3.14 -8.34 10.03
N GLU A 241 2.75 -7.06 10.07
CA GLU A 241 1.48 -6.58 10.65
C GLU A 241 0.23 -7.03 9.88
N PHE A 242 0.37 -7.66 8.71
CA PHE A 242 -0.74 -8.32 8.01
C PHE A 242 -1.11 -9.68 8.59
N TYR A 243 -0.35 -10.22 9.55
CA TYR A 243 -0.61 -11.53 10.15
C TYR A 243 -1.08 -11.40 11.61
N ASP A 244 -2.11 -12.15 11.99
CA ASP A 244 -2.77 -12.11 13.30
C ASP A 244 -1.79 -12.30 14.46
N GLU A 245 -0.94 -13.33 14.38
CA GLU A 245 -0.04 -13.68 15.48
C GLU A 245 1.07 -12.64 15.75
N ILE A 246 1.36 -11.75 14.80
CA ILE A 246 2.28 -10.61 14.99
C ILE A 246 1.51 -9.34 15.38
N SER A 247 0.43 -9.06 14.66
CA SER A 247 -0.32 -7.80 14.77
C SER A 247 -1.23 -7.71 16.01
N GLN A 248 -1.30 -8.77 16.82
CA GLN A 248 -1.79 -8.72 18.21
C GLN A 248 -0.71 -8.24 19.20
N MET A 249 0.56 -8.17 18.79
CA MET A 249 1.71 -7.75 19.61
C MET A 249 2.35 -6.44 19.14
N GLY A 250 2.23 -6.11 17.86
CA GLY A 250 2.74 -4.86 17.29
C GLY A 250 1.90 -3.64 17.64
N THR A 251 2.47 -2.44 17.42
CA THR A 251 1.72 -1.18 17.49
C THR A 251 0.75 -1.01 16.32
N GLY A 252 0.80 -1.89 15.32
CA GLY A 252 -0.11 -1.90 14.17
C GLY A 252 0.47 -1.21 12.93
N TRP A 253 0.15 -1.78 11.77
CA TRP A 253 0.57 -1.38 10.42
C TRP A 253 0.78 0.13 10.21
N SER A 254 -0.20 0.98 10.56
CA SER A 254 -0.12 2.43 10.38
C SER A 254 1.11 3.06 11.02
N HIS A 255 1.53 2.62 12.22
CA HIS A 255 2.69 3.20 12.89
C HIS A 255 4.01 2.85 12.19
N HIS A 256 4.14 1.66 11.60
CA HIS A 256 5.31 1.32 10.78
C HIS A 256 5.29 2.03 9.42
N ILE A 257 4.11 2.23 8.82
CA ILE A 257 3.98 3.07 7.61
C ILE A 257 4.38 4.52 7.91
N ASP A 258 3.93 5.10 9.02
CA ASP A 258 4.28 6.46 9.40
C ASP A 258 5.74 6.60 9.86
N GLY A 259 6.31 5.60 10.53
CA GLY A 259 7.74 5.54 10.81
C GLY A 259 8.59 5.45 9.53
N SER A 260 8.17 4.61 8.58
CA SER A 260 8.81 4.53 7.25
C SER A 260 8.72 5.86 6.50
N ARG A 261 7.56 6.53 6.56
CA ARG A 261 7.33 7.87 5.97
C ARG A 261 8.24 8.92 6.60
N GLN A 262 8.33 8.96 7.93
CA GLN A 262 9.18 9.92 8.66
C GLN A 262 10.66 9.73 8.34
N LEU A 263 11.17 8.50 8.39
CA LEU A 263 12.56 8.17 8.00
C LEU A 263 12.85 8.61 6.57
N LEU A 264 11.96 8.27 5.63
CA LEU A 264 12.14 8.59 4.22
C LEU A 264 12.04 10.10 3.94
N GLU A 265 11.12 10.84 4.57
CA GLU A 265 11.04 12.29 4.43
C GLU A 265 12.26 12.99 5.03
N ALA A 266 12.72 12.56 6.21
CA ALA A 266 13.84 13.16 6.93
C ALA A 266 15.20 12.94 6.23
N ARG A 267 15.43 11.78 5.57
CA ARG A 267 16.63 11.56 4.74
C ARG A 267 16.62 12.33 3.42
N GLY A 268 15.49 12.91 3.03
CA GLY A 268 15.32 13.71 1.82
C GLY A 268 15.42 12.91 0.50
N PRO A 269 14.97 13.49 -0.63
CA PRO A 269 14.91 12.79 -1.91
C PRO A 269 16.29 12.42 -2.47
N ASP A 270 17.35 13.19 -2.16
CA ASP A 270 18.67 13.00 -2.75
C ASP A 270 19.54 11.93 -2.08
N SER A 271 19.13 11.39 -0.93
CA SER A 271 19.75 10.20 -0.33
C SER A 271 19.22 8.88 -0.90
N VAL A 272 18.15 8.91 -1.71
CA VAL A 272 17.60 7.73 -2.39
C VAL A 272 18.33 7.54 -3.72
N GLN A 273 19.37 6.71 -3.68
CA GLN A 273 20.33 6.47 -4.77
C GLN A 273 20.74 4.99 -4.90
N SER A 274 20.83 4.24 -3.79
CA SER A 274 21.20 2.82 -3.84
C SER A 274 20.08 1.98 -4.46
N TYR A 275 20.43 0.81 -5.01
CA TYR A 275 19.43 -0.11 -5.56
C TYR A 275 18.37 -0.51 -4.51
N LEU A 276 18.79 -0.86 -3.29
CA LEU A 276 17.87 -1.17 -2.19
C LEU A 276 16.95 0.01 -1.87
N SER A 277 17.50 1.23 -1.73
CA SER A 277 16.71 2.44 -1.44
C SER A 277 15.65 2.72 -2.52
N LEU A 278 15.97 2.46 -3.80
CA LEU A 278 15.07 2.68 -4.93
C LEU A 278 13.97 1.62 -5.01
N MET A 279 14.27 0.36 -4.68
CA MET A 279 13.24 -0.70 -4.60
C MET A 279 12.31 -0.47 -3.39
N LEU A 280 12.86 -0.12 -2.22
CA LEU A 280 12.07 0.25 -1.02
C LEU A 280 11.18 1.47 -1.28
N PHE A 281 11.75 2.53 -1.88
CA PHE A 281 10.99 3.70 -2.31
C PHE A 281 9.83 3.31 -3.23
N SER A 282 10.09 2.44 -4.22
CA SER A 282 9.03 1.99 -5.14
C SER A 282 7.94 1.20 -4.42
N ASN A 283 8.31 0.29 -3.50
CA ASN A 283 7.37 -0.48 -2.69
C ASN A 283 6.48 0.42 -1.82
N MET A 284 7.09 1.37 -1.11
CA MET A 284 6.40 2.25 -0.17
C MET A 284 5.32 3.12 -0.82
N LYS A 285 5.40 3.40 -2.14
CA LYS A 285 4.37 4.17 -2.86
C LYS A 285 2.97 3.57 -2.66
N HIS A 286 2.84 2.24 -2.63
CA HIS A 286 1.54 1.59 -2.39
C HIS A 286 1.04 1.79 -0.96
N GLY A 287 1.84 1.39 0.04
CA GLY A 287 1.44 1.48 1.45
C GLY A 287 1.13 2.91 1.88
N ALA A 288 1.94 3.87 1.41
CA ALA A 288 1.73 5.29 1.67
C ALA A 288 0.52 5.86 0.90
N LEU A 289 0.24 5.43 -0.34
CA LEU A 289 -0.99 5.82 -1.05
C LEU A 289 -2.23 5.31 -0.31
N SER A 290 -2.22 4.04 0.11
CA SER A 290 -3.32 3.44 0.85
C SER A 290 -3.55 4.14 2.18
N HIS A 291 -2.49 4.41 2.95
CA HIS A 291 -2.61 5.16 4.20
C HIS A 291 -3.12 6.59 3.99
N ALA A 292 -2.65 7.27 2.92
CA ALA A 292 -3.07 8.61 2.56
C ALA A 292 -4.55 8.69 2.15
N TYR A 293 -5.10 7.67 1.46
CA TYR A 293 -6.54 7.57 1.20
C TYR A 293 -7.36 7.31 2.48
N LEU A 294 -6.94 6.37 3.33
CA LEU A 294 -7.65 6.03 4.57
C LEU A 294 -7.69 7.19 5.58
N THR A 295 -6.65 8.02 5.61
CA THR A 295 -6.57 9.22 6.46
C THR A 295 -7.10 10.50 5.81
N ARG A 296 -7.34 10.48 4.49
CA ARG A 296 -7.60 11.66 3.64
C ARG A 296 -6.55 12.77 3.81
N LYS A 297 -5.27 12.39 3.86
CA LYS A 297 -4.14 13.30 4.07
C LYS A 297 -3.12 13.24 2.93
N GLY A 298 -2.56 14.39 2.58
CA GLY A 298 -1.48 14.49 1.61
C GLY A 298 -0.24 13.70 2.03
N THR A 299 0.50 13.21 1.04
CA THR A 299 1.77 12.51 1.26
C THR A 299 2.91 13.23 0.54
N PHE A 300 4.07 13.32 1.19
CA PHE A 300 5.25 13.98 0.61
C PHE A 300 5.69 13.33 -0.71
N LEU A 301 5.40 12.03 -0.89
CA LEU A 301 5.68 11.28 -2.10
C LEU A 301 4.97 11.83 -3.36
N GLY A 302 3.88 12.59 -3.20
CA GLY A 302 3.22 13.30 -4.30
C GLY A 302 3.92 14.60 -4.74
N ARG A 303 4.83 15.14 -3.91
CA ARG A 303 5.56 16.39 -4.21
C ARG A 303 6.53 16.20 -5.38
N LYS A 304 6.93 17.31 -6.00
CA LYS A 304 7.66 17.32 -7.29
C LYS A 304 9.05 16.67 -7.19
N GLU A 305 9.74 16.94 -6.09
CA GLU A 305 11.07 16.43 -5.76
C GLU A 305 11.06 14.92 -5.51
N TRP A 306 10.01 14.40 -4.87
CA TRP A 306 9.86 12.96 -4.63
C TRP A 306 9.45 12.18 -5.88
N ARG A 307 8.63 12.76 -6.74
CA ARG A 307 8.36 12.20 -8.08
C ARG A 307 9.57 12.27 -9.04
N ALA A 308 10.58 13.09 -8.73
CA ALA A 308 11.86 13.03 -9.43
C ALA A 308 12.71 11.81 -9.00
N VAL A 309 12.55 11.31 -7.77
CA VAL A 309 13.19 10.07 -7.29
C VAL A 309 12.67 8.84 -8.05
N ALA A 310 11.37 8.78 -8.35
CA ALA A 310 10.77 7.69 -9.12
C ALA A 310 11.49 7.44 -10.46
N LYS A 311 11.99 8.50 -11.12
CA LYS A 311 12.71 8.43 -12.39
C LYS A 311 14.11 7.84 -12.30
N ARG A 312 14.65 7.67 -11.07
CA ARG A 312 15.93 6.99 -10.81
C ARG A 312 15.75 5.47 -10.69
N VAL A 313 14.51 4.98 -10.53
CA VAL A 313 14.22 3.55 -10.40
C VAL A 313 14.58 2.82 -11.70
N PRO A 314 15.37 1.73 -11.65
CA PRO A 314 15.68 0.92 -12.84
C PRO A 314 14.41 0.53 -13.60
N PHE A 315 14.46 0.67 -14.93
CA PHE A 315 13.34 0.41 -15.84
C PHE A 315 12.09 1.32 -15.69
N TYR A 316 12.17 2.49 -15.04
CA TYR A 316 11.07 3.45 -14.91
C TYR A 316 10.31 3.74 -16.22
N GLU A 317 10.99 3.79 -17.36
CA GLU A 317 10.32 4.06 -18.63
C GLU A 317 9.41 2.91 -19.11
N GLN A 318 9.78 1.67 -18.75
CA GLN A 318 9.02 0.45 -19.01
C GLN A 318 8.01 0.14 -17.89
N ASP A 319 8.30 0.54 -16.64
CA ASP A 319 7.42 0.38 -15.49
C ASP A 319 6.19 1.31 -15.56
N ARG A 320 5.07 0.70 -15.91
CA ARG A 320 3.77 1.39 -15.99
C ARG A 320 3.23 1.81 -14.63
N SER A 321 3.66 1.15 -13.55
CA SER A 321 3.18 1.42 -12.19
C SER A 321 3.78 2.72 -11.62
N SER A 322 5.06 3.01 -11.81
CA SER A 322 5.65 4.27 -11.35
C SER A 322 4.98 5.49 -11.99
N LYS A 323 4.69 5.45 -13.29
CA LYS A 323 3.97 6.52 -14.01
C LYS A 323 2.53 6.69 -13.54
N PHE A 324 1.89 5.64 -13.02
CA PHE A 324 0.60 5.72 -12.33
C PHE A 324 0.74 6.37 -10.93
N TYR A 325 1.69 5.89 -10.12
CA TYR A 325 1.90 6.42 -8.76
C TYR A 325 2.30 7.91 -8.77
N ASP A 326 3.07 8.36 -9.78
CA ASP A 326 3.39 9.77 -10.01
C ASP A 326 2.16 10.68 -10.18
N LEU A 327 0.98 10.10 -10.47
CA LEU A 327 -0.31 10.79 -10.51
C LEU A 327 -1.13 10.49 -9.25
N ALA A 328 -1.31 9.22 -8.90
CA ALA A 328 -2.17 8.77 -7.80
C ALA A 328 -1.76 9.37 -6.44
N LEU A 329 -0.45 9.49 -6.16
CA LEU A 329 0.08 10.06 -4.90
C LEU A 329 -0.25 11.56 -4.71
N GLN A 330 -0.73 12.26 -5.73
CA GLN A 330 -1.20 13.64 -5.62
C GLN A 330 -2.68 13.71 -5.19
N VAL A 331 -3.49 12.68 -5.43
CA VAL A 331 -4.94 12.70 -5.14
C VAL A 331 -5.25 12.90 -3.66
N PRO A 332 -4.58 12.26 -2.68
CA PRO A 332 -4.85 12.49 -1.26
C PRO A 332 -4.68 13.94 -0.79
N ALA A 333 -3.81 14.73 -1.44
CA ALA A 333 -3.66 16.16 -1.14
C ALA A 333 -4.84 17.00 -1.68
N LEU A 334 -5.54 16.52 -2.71
CA LEU A 334 -6.79 17.13 -3.19
C LEU A 334 -7.96 16.76 -2.25
N LEU A 335 -7.99 15.53 -1.72
CA LEU A 335 -8.95 15.13 -0.68
C LEU A 335 -8.76 15.94 0.61
N GLU A 336 -7.51 16.17 1.02
CA GLU A 336 -7.22 17.03 2.18
C GLU A 336 -7.64 18.49 1.95
N ARG A 337 -7.48 19.02 0.73
CA ARG A 337 -8.00 20.35 0.39
C ARG A 337 -9.52 20.40 0.36
N GLN A 338 -10.20 19.32 -0.05
CA GLN A 338 -11.66 19.22 0.07
C GLN A 338 -12.08 19.29 1.55
N ASP A 339 -11.46 18.47 2.42
CA ASP A 339 -11.69 18.50 3.87
C ASP A 339 -11.49 19.91 4.47
N GLN A 340 -10.44 20.63 4.04
CA GLN A 340 -10.15 21.99 4.50
C GLN A 340 -11.18 23.03 4.05
N LEU A 341 -11.86 22.83 2.91
CA LEU A 341 -12.99 23.66 2.50
C LEU A 341 -14.26 23.28 3.27
N ASP A 342 -14.52 21.99 3.46
CA ASP A 342 -15.66 21.52 4.27
C ASP A 342 -15.55 22.01 5.73
N GLU A 343 -14.33 22.08 6.29
CA GLU A 343 -14.03 22.65 7.60
C GLU A 343 -14.26 24.18 7.68
N LYS A 344 -14.15 24.91 6.56
CA LYS A 344 -14.47 26.36 6.48
C LYS A 344 -15.97 26.65 6.45
N GLY A 345 -16.81 25.65 6.15
CA GLY A 345 -18.27 25.79 6.10
C GLY A 345 -18.73 26.89 5.14
N ASP A 346 -19.51 27.85 5.64
CA ASP A 346 -20.04 28.97 4.84
C ASP A 346 -19.04 30.13 4.62
N SER A 347 -17.78 29.99 5.05
CA SER A 347 -16.71 30.94 4.68
C SER A 347 -15.95 30.55 3.39
N VAL A 348 -16.32 29.44 2.74
CA VAL A 348 -15.78 29.02 1.44
C VAL A 348 -16.28 29.95 0.32
N THR A 349 -15.37 30.36 -0.55
CA THR A 349 -15.69 31.12 -1.76
C THR A 349 -15.81 30.23 -3.00
N ALA A 350 -16.55 30.72 -4.00
CA ALA A 350 -16.69 30.07 -5.30
C ALA A 350 -15.33 29.78 -5.96
N GLY A 351 -14.43 30.78 -5.97
CA GLY A 351 -13.09 30.67 -6.56
C GLY A 351 -12.19 29.62 -5.90
N GLU A 352 -12.36 29.33 -4.60
CA GLU A 352 -11.61 28.24 -3.93
C GLU A 352 -12.07 26.86 -4.39
N LEU A 353 -13.38 26.68 -4.59
CA LEU A 353 -13.96 25.46 -5.15
C LEU A 353 -13.57 25.29 -6.62
N ASP A 354 -13.69 26.35 -7.42
CA ASP A 354 -13.34 26.35 -8.84
C ASP A 354 -11.85 26.09 -9.09
N GLN A 355 -10.96 26.64 -8.24
CA GLN A 355 -9.53 26.34 -8.28
C GLN A 355 -9.23 24.88 -7.90
N LEU A 356 -9.91 24.32 -6.89
CA LEU A 356 -9.73 22.91 -6.53
C LEU A 356 -10.28 21.97 -7.61
N LEU A 357 -11.41 22.32 -8.24
CA LEU A 357 -11.95 21.61 -9.40
C LEU A 357 -10.98 21.63 -10.59
N LEU A 358 -10.32 22.77 -10.86
CA LEU A 358 -9.27 22.86 -11.88
C LEU A 358 -8.08 21.94 -11.57
N ASP A 359 -7.61 21.93 -10.33
CA ASP A 359 -6.50 21.07 -9.90
C ASP A 359 -6.86 19.58 -9.97
N VAL A 360 -8.09 19.23 -9.62
CA VAL A 360 -8.66 17.88 -9.78
C VAL A 360 -8.75 17.48 -11.26
N ARG A 361 -9.27 18.36 -12.14
CA ARG A 361 -9.37 18.13 -13.60
C ARG A 361 -8.00 17.87 -14.22
N ASN A 362 -6.95 18.54 -13.76
CA ASN A 362 -5.57 18.32 -14.20
C ASN A 362 -5.07 16.89 -13.87
N ILE A 363 -5.29 16.41 -12.64
CA ILE A 363 -4.89 15.05 -12.24
C ILE A 363 -5.78 13.98 -12.90
N GLU A 364 -7.08 14.24 -13.06
CA GLU A 364 -8.00 13.35 -13.78
C GLU A 364 -7.58 13.17 -15.24
N THR A 365 -7.25 14.28 -15.93
CA THR A 365 -6.76 14.26 -17.31
C THR A 365 -5.46 13.45 -17.42
N GLY A 366 -4.55 13.60 -16.46
CA GLY A 366 -3.33 12.79 -16.38
C GLY A 366 -3.62 11.29 -16.23
N LEU A 367 -4.52 10.91 -15.31
CA LEU A 367 -4.90 9.52 -15.05
C LEU A 367 -5.64 8.87 -16.23
N ARG A 368 -6.59 9.58 -16.87
CA ARG A 368 -7.29 9.10 -18.07
C ARG A 368 -6.34 9.00 -19.28
N THR A 369 -5.33 9.87 -19.38
CA THR A 369 -4.27 9.77 -20.39
C THR A 369 -3.38 8.55 -20.13
N TRP A 370 -2.87 8.38 -18.91
CA TRP A 370 -2.12 7.19 -18.52
C TRP A 370 -2.90 5.89 -18.79
N TRP A 371 -4.21 5.86 -18.55
CA TRP A 371 -5.06 4.69 -18.85
C TRP A 371 -5.18 4.38 -20.34
N LYS A 372 -5.21 5.41 -21.19
CA LYS A 372 -5.20 5.28 -22.65
C LYS A 372 -3.85 4.73 -23.13
N ASP A 373 -2.75 5.24 -22.57
CA ASP A 373 -1.38 4.84 -22.95
C ASP A 373 -1.01 3.45 -22.41
N PHE A 374 -1.49 3.10 -21.21
CA PHE A 374 -1.42 1.76 -20.65
C PHE A 374 -2.10 0.74 -21.58
N LYS A 375 -3.30 1.05 -22.10
CA LYS A 375 -4.00 0.16 -23.02
C LYS A 375 -3.38 0.11 -24.42
N SER A 376 -2.99 1.24 -25.01
CA SER A 376 -2.40 1.27 -26.36
C SER A 376 -1.06 0.53 -26.42
N SER A 377 -0.25 0.64 -25.36
CA SER A 377 1.04 -0.07 -25.23
C SER A 377 0.91 -1.59 -24.98
N LEU A 378 -0.30 -2.17 -25.02
CA LEU A 378 -0.52 -3.63 -25.06
C LEU A 378 -0.68 -4.20 -26.47
N GLY A 379 -0.91 -3.34 -27.47
CA GLY A 379 -1.27 -3.77 -28.82
C GLY A 379 -2.53 -4.64 -28.80
N ASN A 380 -2.40 -5.92 -29.13
CA ASN A 380 -3.51 -6.88 -29.18
C ASN A 380 -3.73 -7.65 -27.87
N LEU A 381 -2.89 -7.48 -26.84
CA LEU A 381 -3.06 -8.17 -25.56
C LEU A 381 -4.20 -7.52 -24.75
N GLN A 382 -5.27 -8.27 -24.49
CA GLN A 382 -6.34 -7.80 -23.61
C GLN A 382 -5.83 -7.77 -22.15
N PRO A 383 -5.97 -6.64 -21.43
CA PRO A 383 -5.47 -6.52 -20.06
C PRO A 383 -6.32 -7.28 -19.03
N TYR A 384 -7.59 -7.54 -19.35
CA TYR A 384 -8.56 -8.30 -18.57
C TYR A 384 -9.74 -8.70 -19.47
N TRP A 385 -10.49 -9.73 -19.05
CA TRP A 385 -11.75 -10.12 -19.66
C TRP A 385 -12.72 -10.65 -18.59
N LEU A 386 -14.02 -10.57 -18.87
CA LEU A 386 -15.07 -10.97 -17.93
C LEU A 386 -15.36 -12.47 -18.07
N VAL A 387 -15.31 -13.20 -16.96
CA VAL A 387 -15.58 -14.65 -16.90
C VAL A 387 -16.60 -14.96 -15.81
N SER A 388 -17.09 -16.21 -15.71
CA SER A 388 -17.98 -16.58 -14.61
C SER A 388 -17.21 -16.60 -13.28
N ILE A 389 -17.86 -16.20 -12.18
CA ILE A 389 -17.26 -16.37 -10.84
C ILE A 389 -17.04 -17.86 -10.49
N ASP A 390 -17.77 -18.77 -11.15
CA ASP A 390 -17.63 -20.21 -11.02
C ASP A 390 -16.29 -20.76 -11.57
N GLU A 391 -15.48 -19.95 -12.27
CA GLU A 391 -14.13 -20.29 -12.78
C GLU A 391 -12.99 -20.04 -11.77
N PHE A 392 -13.29 -19.47 -10.59
CA PHE A 392 -12.32 -19.18 -9.53
C PHE A 392 -12.45 -20.19 -8.39
N ASP A 393 -11.82 -21.36 -8.56
CA ASP A 393 -11.90 -22.48 -7.61
C ASP A 393 -11.48 -22.09 -6.18
N ALA A 394 -10.45 -21.26 -6.00
CA ALA A 394 -10.05 -20.84 -4.66
C ALA A 394 -11.09 -19.90 -4.05
N PHE A 395 -11.57 -18.90 -4.80
CA PHE A 395 -12.58 -17.96 -4.31
C PHE A 395 -13.89 -18.67 -3.92
N LYS A 396 -14.37 -19.55 -4.80
CA LYS A 396 -15.63 -20.28 -4.66
C LYS A 396 -15.65 -21.25 -3.47
N ASN A 397 -14.49 -21.77 -3.07
CA ASN A 397 -14.36 -22.58 -1.87
C ASN A 397 -14.29 -21.74 -0.57
N LEU A 398 -13.96 -20.45 -0.67
CA LEU A 398 -13.93 -19.51 0.47
C LEU A 398 -15.26 -18.78 0.68
N VAL A 399 -15.86 -18.23 -0.38
CA VAL A 399 -17.02 -17.32 -0.32
C VAL A 399 -18.25 -17.97 -0.93
N LYS A 400 -19.22 -18.34 -0.07
CA LYS A 400 -20.45 -19.05 -0.47
C LYS A 400 -21.63 -18.10 -0.72
N ASP A 401 -21.61 -17.45 -1.88
CA ASP A 401 -22.69 -16.57 -2.34
C ASP A 401 -23.84 -17.35 -3.02
N GLU A 402 -24.70 -17.98 -2.20
CA GLU A 402 -25.91 -18.67 -2.68
C GLU A 402 -26.87 -17.76 -3.45
N ALA A 403 -26.83 -16.44 -3.21
CA ALA A 403 -27.67 -15.46 -3.89
C ALA A 403 -27.16 -15.05 -5.28
N LYS A 404 -25.93 -15.43 -5.65
CA LYS A 404 -25.22 -14.96 -6.87
C LYS A 404 -25.27 -13.43 -7.04
N THR A 405 -25.03 -12.73 -5.94
CA THR A 405 -24.86 -11.28 -5.83
C THR A 405 -23.80 -10.75 -6.80
N VAL A 406 -22.75 -11.54 -7.06
CA VAL A 406 -21.75 -11.28 -8.12
C VAL A 406 -21.60 -12.55 -8.96
N ASP A 407 -22.14 -12.56 -10.19
CA ASP A 407 -22.15 -13.72 -11.09
C ASP A 407 -20.86 -13.90 -11.92
N LYS A 408 -20.11 -12.81 -12.09
CA LYS A 408 -18.97 -12.67 -13.01
C LYS A 408 -17.86 -11.84 -12.40
N ALA A 409 -16.62 -12.18 -12.72
CA ALA A 409 -15.42 -11.54 -12.21
C ALA A 409 -14.36 -11.36 -13.32
N TRP A 410 -13.35 -10.53 -13.04
CA TRP A 410 -12.29 -10.21 -14.00
C TRP A 410 -11.18 -11.26 -13.95
N MET A 411 -10.90 -11.87 -15.11
CA MET A 411 -9.70 -12.67 -15.34
C MET A 411 -8.60 -11.81 -15.96
N PHE A 412 -7.34 -12.03 -15.57
CA PHE A 412 -6.19 -11.20 -15.96
C PHE A 412 -5.02 -12.06 -16.49
N PRO A 413 -4.14 -11.53 -17.37
CA PRO A 413 -2.96 -12.24 -17.86
C PRO A 413 -1.92 -12.63 -16.78
N ASN A 414 -1.85 -11.84 -15.70
CA ASN A 414 -1.09 -12.10 -14.48
C ASN A 414 -1.50 -11.11 -13.37
N PHE A 415 -1.00 -11.33 -12.15
CA PHE A 415 -1.31 -10.49 -10.99
C PHE A 415 -1.01 -9.00 -11.17
N MET A 416 0.06 -8.61 -11.89
CA MET A 416 0.42 -7.19 -12.03
C MET A 416 -0.59 -6.40 -12.85
N PHE A 417 -1.34 -7.06 -13.75
CA PHE A 417 -2.51 -6.46 -14.39
C PHE A 417 -3.65 -6.26 -13.38
N ALA A 418 -4.06 -7.32 -12.68
CA ALA A 418 -5.13 -7.27 -11.67
C ALA A 418 -4.89 -6.15 -10.64
N TYR A 419 -3.68 -6.13 -10.10
CA TYR A 419 -3.22 -5.19 -9.09
C TYR A 419 -3.25 -3.73 -9.57
N LEU A 420 -2.50 -3.41 -10.63
CA LEU A 420 -2.36 -2.03 -11.11
C LEU A 420 -3.68 -1.45 -11.63
N ILE A 421 -4.55 -2.30 -12.20
CA ILE A 421 -5.87 -1.92 -12.70
C ILE A 421 -6.85 -1.69 -11.54
N SER A 422 -6.81 -2.53 -10.50
CA SER A 422 -7.61 -2.31 -9.28
C SER A 422 -7.21 -1.01 -8.57
N CYS A 423 -5.90 -0.70 -8.48
CA CYS A 423 -5.43 0.59 -7.95
C CYS A 423 -5.91 1.77 -8.80
N TYR A 424 -5.95 1.65 -10.13
CA TYR A 424 -6.49 2.70 -10.99
C TYR A 424 -7.98 2.97 -10.72
N TRP A 425 -8.81 1.94 -10.60
CA TRP A 425 -10.24 2.09 -10.32
C TRP A 425 -10.51 2.69 -8.92
N ASP A 426 -9.76 2.27 -7.90
CA ASP A 426 -9.84 2.83 -6.54
C ASP A 426 -9.43 4.32 -6.53
N THR A 427 -8.29 4.65 -7.16
CA THR A 427 -7.84 6.05 -7.34
C THR A 427 -8.87 6.92 -8.08
N MET A 428 -9.48 6.39 -9.14
CA MET A 428 -10.53 7.12 -9.88
C MET A 428 -11.81 7.27 -9.05
N HIS A 429 -12.21 6.26 -8.26
CA HIS A 429 -13.35 6.35 -7.35
C HIS A 429 -13.16 7.48 -6.32
N PHE A 430 -12.00 7.56 -5.65
CA PHE A 430 -11.68 8.65 -4.73
C PHE A 430 -11.69 10.02 -5.43
N LEU A 431 -11.10 10.12 -6.63
CA LEU A 431 -11.00 11.38 -7.36
C LEU A 431 -12.36 11.89 -7.86
N ARG A 432 -13.19 11.02 -8.46
CA ARG A 432 -14.53 11.38 -8.97
C ARG A 432 -15.53 11.61 -7.84
N THR A 433 -15.39 10.94 -6.70
CA THR A 433 -16.13 11.28 -5.48
C THR A 433 -15.79 12.70 -4.99
N CYS A 434 -14.51 13.11 -5.07
CA CYS A 434 -14.10 14.49 -4.79
C CYS A 434 -14.77 15.50 -5.75
N VAL A 435 -14.75 15.22 -7.07
CA VAL A 435 -15.46 16.04 -8.08
C VAL A 435 -16.94 16.20 -7.74
N LYS A 436 -17.63 15.09 -7.43
CA LYS A 436 -19.06 15.07 -7.05
C LYS A 436 -19.33 15.98 -5.84
N ASN A 437 -18.55 15.83 -4.77
CA ASN A 437 -18.69 16.63 -3.55
C ASN A 437 -18.47 18.13 -3.83
N LEU A 438 -17.45 18.47 -4.62
CA LEU A 438 -17.13 19.85 -4.99
C LEU A 438 -18.20 20.48 -5.89
N HIS A 439 -18.75 19.73 -6.84
CA HIS A 439 -19.89 20.19 -7.65
C HIS A 439 -21.14 20.46 -6.79
N LEU A 440 -21.46 19.56 -5.84
CA LEU A 440 -22.56 19.77 -4.90
C LEU A 440 -22.33 21.02 -4.05
N ARG A 441 -21.13 21.19 -3.46
CA ARG A 441 -20.82 22.34 -2.61
C ARG A 441 -20.77 23.67 -3.39
N ARG A 442 -20.31 23.66 -4.66
CA ARG A 442 -20.33 24.82 -5.56
C ARG A 442 -21.76 25.21 -5.93
N TYR A 443 -22.62 24.24 -6.24
CA TYR A 443 -24.05 24.47 -6.47
C TYR A 443 -24.78 25.02 -5.23
N GLU A 444 -24.53 24.48 -4.03
CA GLU A 444 -25.07 24.99 -2.77
C GLU A 444 -24.69 26.46 -2.50
N LEU A 445 -23.46 26.85 -2.85
CA LEU A 445 -22.97 28.21 -2.71
C LEU A 445 -23.58 29.15 -3.76
N SER A 446 -23.63 28.70 -5.01
CA SER A 446 -24.29 29.38 -6.14
C SER A 446 -25.76 29.68 -5.88
N ALA A 447 -26.51 28.72 -5.33
CA ALA A 447 -27.92 28.90 -4.98
C ALA A 447 -28.17 30.05 -3.96
N LYS A 448 -27.14 30.44 -3.18
CA LYS A 448 -27.18 31.59 -2.26
C LYS A 448 -26.81 32.93 -2.92
N SER A 449 -26.38 32.95 -4.19
CA SER A 449 -25.87 34.15 -4.87
C SER A 449 -26.96 35.18 -5.18
N HIS A 450 -26.60 36.47 -5.08
CA HIS A 450 -27.43 37.59 -5.53
C HIS A 450 -27.33 37.84 -7.04
N ASP A 451 -26.25 37.39 -7.68
CA ASP A 451 -26.11 37.38 -9.14
C ASP A 451 -26.95 36.23 -9.74
N GLU A 452 -27.62 36.48 -10.87
CA GLU A 452 -28.53 35.50 -11.50
C GLU A 452 -27.79 34.46 -12.34
N GLU A 453 -26.63 34.80 -12.93
CA GLU A 453 -25.83 33.88 -13.73
C GLU A 453 -25.14 32.85 -12.81
N GLU A 454 -24.51 33.35 -11.73
CA GLU A 454 -23.94 32.50 -10.68
C GLU A 454 -24.98 31.63 -9.96
N ARG A 455 -26.25 32.08 -9.85
CA ARG A 455 -27.34 31.28 -9.26
C ARG A 455 -27.79 30.12 -10.15
N GLN A 456 -27.47 30.16 -11.44
CA GLN A 456 -27.75 29.09 -12.40
C GLN A 456 -26.50 28.24 -12.73
N TRP A 457 -25.45 28.30 -11.89
CA TRP A 457 -24.27 27.46 -12.06
C TRP A 457 -24.60 25.97 -11.96
N PHE A 458 -24.14 25.21 -12.94
CA PHE A 458 -24.10 23.75 -12.94
C PHE A 458 -22.78 23.29 -13.59
N PRO A 459 -22.22 22.11 -13.23
CA PRO A 459 -21.09 21.55 -13.95
C PRO A 459 -21.49 21.23 -15.41
N SER A 460 -20.53 21.30 -16.33
CA SER A 460 -20.80 20.98 -17.73
C SER A 460 -21.11 19.49 -17.91
N SER A 461 -21.81 19.13 -19.00
CA SER A 461 -22.25 17.75 -19.27
C SER A 461 -21.12 16.73 -19.39
N GLU A 462 -19.89 17.18 -19.67
CA GLU A 462 -18.70 16.32 -19.75
C GLU A 462 -18.05 16.07 -18.37
N GLU A 463 -18.45 16.85 -17.35
CA GLU A 463 -17.81 16.87 -16.03
C GLU A 463 -18.67 16.24 -14.93
N ILE A 464 -19.99 16.15 -15.15
CA ILE A 464 -20.95 15.50 -14.25
C ILE A 464 -20.43 14.13 -13.80
N VAL A 465 -20.52 13.87 -12.50
CA VAL A 465 -20.29 12.55 -11.88
C VAL A 465 -21.66 11.96 -11.58
N THR A 466 -21.97 10.80 -12.16
CA THR A 466 -23.20 10.06 -11.82
C THR A 466 -22.91 9.03 -10.71
N GLU A 467 -23.96 8.57 -10.02
CA GLU A 467 -23.82 7.42 -9.12
C GLU A 467 -23.38 6.17 -9.89
N ASP A 468 -23.86 6.01 -11.13
CA ASP A 468 -23.47 4.90 -12.00
C ASP A 468 -21.96 4.90 -12.32
N GLU A 469 -21.31 6.06 -12.49
CA GLU A 469 -19.84 6.13 -12.66
C GLU A 469 -19.11 5.64 -11.39
N LEU A 470 -19.57 6.09 -10.22
CA LEU A 470 -18.95 5.71 -8.93
C LEU A 470 -19.17 4.24 -8.60
N LEU A 471 -20.38 3.73 -8.87
CA LEU A 471 -20.73 2.32 -8.76
C LEU A 471 -20.00 1.46 -9.79
N GLU A 472 -19.70 1.96 -11.00
CA GLU A 472 -18.90 1.21 -11.97
C GLU A 472 -17.46 0.97 -11.44
N TYR A 473 -16.79 2.00 -10.89
CA TYR A 473 -15.48 1.80 -10.27
C TYR A 473 -15.54 0.79 -9.10
N VAL A 474 -16.58 0.85 -8.27
CA VAL A 474 -16.80 -0.12 -7.17
C VAL A 474 -17.04 -1.53 -7.70
N MET A 475 -17.93 -1.71 -8.67
CA MET A 475 -18.20 -3.02 -9.30
C MET A 475 -16.97 -3.57 -10.03
N ASN A 476 -16.10 -2.71 -10.57
CA ASN A 476 -14.86 -3.14 -11.20
C ASN A 476 -13.81 -3.59 -10.16
N MET A 477 -13.70 -2.92 -9.00
CA MET A 477 -12.91 -3.39 -7.86
C MET A 477 -13.42 -4.72 -7.29
N VAL A 478 -14.73 -4.81 -7.02
CA VAL A 478 -15.45 -6.01 -6.56
C VAL A 478 -15.09 -7.24 -7.41
N ARG A 479 -15.06 -7.07 -8.73
CA ARG A 479 -14.76 -8.13 -9.70
C ARG A 479 -13.29 -8.58 -9.73
N CYS A 480 -12.37 -7.86 -9.08
CA CYS A 480 -10.98 -8.32 -8.94
C CYS A 480 -10.79 -9.36 -7.83
N PHE A 481 -11.65 -9.39 -6.80
CA PHE A 481 -11.39 -10.14 -5.57
C PHE A 481 -11.25 -11.66 -5.80
N PRO A 482 -12.03 -12.31 -6.69
CA PRO A 482 -11.82 -13.73 -6.99
C PRO A 482 -10.42 -14.04 -7.51
N TYR A 483 -9.95 -13.29 -8.53
CA TYR A 483 -8.59 -13.44 -9.07
C TYR A 483 -7.51 -13.20 -8.00
N PHE A 484 -7.71 -12.24 -7.09
CA PHE A 484 -6.76 -11.99 -6.01
C PHE A 484 -6.67 -13.13 -4.97
N THR A 485 -7.68 -14.00 -4.85
CA THR A 485 -7.59 -15.18 -3.97
C THR A 485 -6.95 -16.42 -4.61
N GLU A 486 -6.78 -16.44 -5.93
CA GLU A 486 -6.29 -17.62 -6.64
C GLU A 486 -4.82 -17.97 -6.30
N PRO A 487 -4.40 -19.25 -6.42
CA PRO A 487 -3.04 -19.68 -6.12
C PRO A 487 -1.96 -19.07 -7.01
N SER A 488 -2.31 -18.26 -8.01
CA SER A 488 -1.43 -17.41 -8.80
C SER A 488 -1.13 -16.05 -8.16
N SER A 489 -2.00 -15.56 -7.27
CA SER A 489 -1.91 -14.23 -6.64
C SER A 489 -1.20 -14.27 -5.28
N SER A 490 -1.13 -15.44 -4.64
CA SER A 490 -0.38 -15.69 -3.40
C SER A 490 -0.82 -14.80 -2.22
N ALA A 491 -0.06 -14.72 -1.12
CA ALA A 491 -0.40 -13.87 0.02
C ALA A 491 -0.48 -12.37 -0.36
N THR A 492 0.34 -11.93 -1.32
CA THR A 492 0.26 -10.59 -1.92
C THR A 492 -1.15 -10.29 -2.50
N GLY A 493 -1.88 -11.30 -2.96
CA GLY A 493 -3.27 -11.21 -3.40
C GLY A 493 -4.24 -10.75 -2.31
N SER A 494 -4.29 -11.46 -1.17
CA SER A 494 -5.10 -11.06 -0.01
C SER A 494 -4.72 -9.67 0.51
N ILE A 495 -3.43 -9.35 0.54
CA ILE A 495 -2.94 -8.01 0.91
C ILE A 495 -3.46 -6.93 -0.06
N GLY A 496 -3.50 -7.21 -1.37
CA GLY A 496 -4.01 -6.31 -2.41
C GLY A 496 -5.52 -6.04 -2.35
N ILE A 497 -6.31 -6.97 -1.78
CA ILE A 497 -7.77 -6.80 -1.62
C ILE A 497 -8.12 -5.69 -0.61
N PHE A 498 -7.30 -5.49 0.43
CA PHE A 498 -7.62 -4.69 1.63
C PHE A 498 -8.30 -3.34 1.36
N LEU A 499 -7.63 -2.44 0.62
CA LEU A 499 -8.14 -1.09 0.41
C LEU A 499 -9.36 -1.08 -0.54
N PRO A 500 -9.32 -1.67 -1.75
CA PRO A 500 -10.48 -1.78 -2.63
C PRO A 500 -11.73 -2.40 -1.97
N LEU A 501 -11.56 -3.41 -1.11
CA LEU A 501 -12.64 -4.03 -0.34
C LEU A 501 -13.25 -3.04 0.66
N ARG A 502 -12.42 -2.29 1.40
CA ARG A 502 -12.91 -1.25 2.32
C ARG A 502 -13.59 -0.10 1.58
N THR A 503 -13.02 0.38 0.46
CA THR A 503 -13.65 1.42 -0.39
C THR A 503 -15.02 0.96 -0.86
N SER A 504 -15.10 -0.26 -1.42
CA SER A 504 -16.34 -0.86 -1.92
C SER A 504 -17.39 -1.01 -0.81
N ALA A 505 -17.01 -1.52 0.37
CA ALA A 505 -17.92 -1.71 1.49
C ALA A 505 -18.46 -0.37 2.04
N LEU A 506 -17.59 0.64 2.16
CA LEU A 506 -18.00 1.98 2.61
C LEU A 506 -18.99 2.62 1.63
N TYR A 507 -18.72 2.56 0.32
CA TYR A 507 -19.64 3.06 -0.70
C TYR A 507 -20.99 2.32 -0.65
N CYS A 508 -20.98 0.99 -0.58
CA CYS A 508 -22.21 0.18 -0.52
C CYS A 508 -23.05 0.48 0.71
N ALA A 509 -22.42 0.74 1.86
CA ALA A 509 -23.10 1.12 3.09
C ALA A 509 -23.69 2.54 3.04
N GLN A 510 -23.02 3.48 2.37
CA GLN A 510 -23.50 4.85 2.20
C GLN A 510 -24.66 4.97 1.20
N HIS A 511 -24.67 4.17 0.13
CA HIS A 511 -25.64 4.25 -0.97
C HIS A 511 -26.71 3.14 -0.92
N GLY A 512 -26.74 2.33 0.14
CA GLY A 512 -27.82 1.36 0.40
C GLY A 512 -27.76 0.06 -0.43
N HIS A 513 -26.60 -0.30 -0.96
CA HIS A 513 -26.41 -1.54 -1.74
C HIS A 513 -26.28 -2.78 -0.80
N TRP A 514 -27.32 -3.04 0.01
CA TRP A 514 -27.27 -3.99 1.13
C TRP A 514 -26.89 -5.42 0.76
N ALA A 515 -27.33 -5.93 -0.40
CA ALA A 515 -26.95 -7.26 -0.88
C ALA A 515 -25.44 -7.36 -1.16
N LEU A 516 -24.89 -6.37 -1.88
CA LEU A 516 -23.46 -6.28 -2.16
C LEU A 516 -22.65 -6.01 -0.88
N LEU A 517 -23.16 -5.21 0.05
CA LEU A 517 -22.54 -5.02 1.37
C LEU A 517 -22.47 -6.33 2.16
N LYS A 518 -23.51 -7.17 2.13
CA LYS A 518 -23.47 -8.51 2.75
C LYS A 518 -22.37 -9.36 2.08
N TRP A 519 -22.37 -9.43 0.75
CA TRP A 519 -21.35 -10.16 -0.01
C TRP A 519 -19.92 -9.70 0.33
N LEU A 520 -19.69 -8.38 0.45
CA LEU A 520 -18.41 -7.81 0.86
C LEU A 520 -18.04 -8.16 2.31
N GLY A 521 -19.02 -8.37 3.19
CA GLY A 521 -18.83 -8.96 4.52
C GLY A 521 -18.34 -10.41 4.45
N GLU A 522 -19.03 -11.26 3.66
CA GLU A 522 -18.60 -12.66 3.44
C GLU A 522 -17.19 -12.73 2.82
N VAL A 523 -16.87 -11.85 1.87
CA VAL A 523 -15.51 -11.71 1.31
C VAL A 523 -14.51 -11.36 2.41
N ARG A 524 -14.75 -10.28 3.17
CA ARG A 524 -13.86 -9.84 4.27
C ARG A 524 -13.58 -10.98 5.26
N ASP A 525 -14.60 -11.75 5.62
CA ASP A 525 -14.48 -12.77 6.66
C ASP A 525 -13.84 -14.09 6.17
N HIS A 526 -13.67 -14.26 4.84
CA HIS A 526 -13.14 -15.51 4.26
C HIS A 526 -11.91 -15.35 3.32
N VAL A 527 -11.53 -14.16 2.83
CA VAL A 527 -10.37 -14.00 1.92
C VAL A 527 -9.04 -13.67 2.61
N PHE A 528 -9.08 -13.21 3.87
CA PHE A 528 -7.90 -13.09 4.72
C PHE A 528 -7.63 -14.43 5.41
N VAL A 529 -7.20 -15.40 4.60
CA VAL A 529 -6.90 -16.78 5.03
C VAL A 529 -5.50 -16.89 5.64
N LYS A 530 -5.18 -18.06 6.19
CA LYS A 530 -3.80 -18.46 6.58
C LYS A 530 -3.17 -17.48 7.59
N GLY A 531 -3.94 -17.09 8.60
CA GLY A 531 -3.50 -16.17 9.66
C GLY A 531 -3.27 -14.74 9.20
N MET A 532 -3.70 -14.35 7.99
CA MET A 532 -3.71 -12.94 7.59
C MET A 532 -4.94 -12.22 8.15
N ARG A 533 -4.83 -10.90 8.35
CA ARG A 533 -5.96 -10.01 8.68
C ARG A 533 -5.82 -8.65 7.97
N PRO A 534 -6.93 -7.92 7.75
CA PRO A 534 -6.84 -6.54 7.25
C PRO A 534 -6.23 -5.60 8.31
N PRO A 535 -5.35 -4.65 7.93
CA PRO A 535 -4.82 -3.64 8.83
C PRO A 535 -5.89 -2.82 9.55
N SER A 536 -5.72 -2.64 10.86
CA SER A 536 -6.50 -1.70 11.66
C SER A 536 -5.92 -0.28 11.52
N VAL A 537 -6.74 0.66 11.04
CA VAL A 537 -6.36 2.07 10.82
C VAL A 537 -7.35 2.97 11.55
N LYS A 538 -6.86 3.93 12.35
CA LYS A 538 -7.70 4.92 13.03
C LYS A 538 -8.20 5.94 12.00
N GLU A 539 -9.50 5.89 11.67
CA GLU A 539 -10.08 6.68 10.59
C GLU A 539 -10.37 8.14 10.97
N ARG A 540 -10.19 9.07 10.02
CA ARG A 540 -10.75 10.43 10.11
C ARG A 540 -12.21 10.39 9.64
N GLN A 541 -13.16 10.33 10.57
CA GLN A 541 -14.59 10.34 10.21
C GLN A 541 -14.99 11.68 9.57
N PRO A 542 -15.57 11.70 8.34
CA PRO A 542 -16.14 12.91 7.76
C PRO A 542 -17.30 13.42 8.63
N ARG A 543 -17.32 14.73 8.94
CA ARG A 543 -18.44 15.34 9.65
C ARG A 543 -19.71 15.18 8.80
N GLY A 544 -20.78 14.65 9.40
CA GLY A 544 -22.01 14.28 8.69
C GLY A 544 -22.14 12.78 8.40
N SER A 545 -21.05 12.01 8.41
CA SER A 545 -21.15 10.54 8.40
C SER A 545 -21.66 10.05 9.76
N SER A 546 -22.80 9.36 9.77
CA SER A 546 -23.32 8.71 10.98
C SER A 546 -22.44 7.50 11.33
N LYS A 547 -22.17 7.28 12.61
CA LYS A 547 -21.36 6.14 13.10
C LYS A 547 -22.01 4.80 12.78
N LEU A 548 -21.71 4.24 11.62
CA LEU A 548 -22.09 2.88 11.26
C LEU A 548 -21.16 1.86 11.95
N PHE A 549 -21.32 1.72 13.26
CA PHE A 549 -20.71 0.61 14.01
C PHE A 549 -21.34 -0.71 13.54
N VAL A 550 -20.70 -1.36 12.57
CA VAL A 550 -20.97 -2.76 12.22
C VAL A 550 -20.44 -3.64 13.35
N MET A 551 -21.20 -3.73 14.44
CA MET A 551 -20.86 -4.52 15.62
C MET A 551 -21.03 -6.01 15.29
N THR A 552 -19.96 -6.63 14.78
CA THR A 552 -19.89 -8.06 14.49
C THR A 552 -20.03 -8.86 15.79
N ARG A 553 -21.24 -9.38 16.05
CA ARG A 553 -21.51 -10.24 17.19
C ARG A 553 -20.87 -11.62 16.94
N PRO A 554 -20.03 -12.16 17.85
CA PRO A 554 -19.42 -13.47 17.63
C PRO A 554 -20.47 -14.58 17.51
N PRO A 555 -20.28 -15.56 16.59
CA PRO A 555 -21.17 -16.70 16.48
C PRO A 555 -20.97 -17.63 17.70
N GLY A 556 -21.90 -17.60 18.65
CA GLY A 556 -21.83 -18.50 19.82
C GLY A 556 -22.78 -18.21 21.00
N SER A 557 -23.32 -17.00 21.15
CA SER A 557 -24.25 -16.70 22.27
C SER A 557 -25.70 -17.10 21.95
N ALA A 558 -26.05 -18.35 22.23
CA ALA A 558 -27.44 -18.80 22.22
C ALA A 558 -28.28 -18.05 23.25
N LEU A 559 -29.49 -17.63 22.86
CA LEU A 559 -30.45 -16.99 23.77
C LEU A 559 -31.07 -18.04 24.71
N VAL A 560 -30.48 -18.19 25.90
CA VAL A 560 -31.15 -18.87 27.02
C VAL A 560 -32.31 -17.99 27.49
N GLY A 561 -33.51 -18.28 26.98
CA GLY A 561 -34.73 -17.56 27.33
C GLY A 561 -35.19 -17.89 28.75
N ALA A 562 -34.76 -17.09 29.73
CA ALA A 562 -35.28 -17.17 31.09
C ALA A 562 -36.76 -16.74 31.13
N ARG A 563 -37.67 -17.71 31.27
CA ARG A 563 -38.96 -17.50 31.93
C ARG A 563 -38.76 -17.70 33.43
N GLY A 564 -39.24 -16.75 34.22
CA GLY A 564 -39.10 -16.69 35.69
C GLY A 564 -39.45 -15.30 36.16
#